data_AF-A0AAN6RMX6-F1
#
_entry.id   AF-A0AAN6RMX6-F1
#
_cell.length_a   1.000
_cell.length_b   1.000
_cell.length_c   1.000
_cell.angle_alpha   90.00
_cell.angle_beta   90.00
_cell.angle_gamma   90.00
#
_symmetry.space_group_name_H-M   'P 1'
#
loop_
_entity.id
_entity.type
_entity.pdbx_description
1 polymer ?
#
loop_
_entity_poly.entity_id
_entity_poly.type
_entity_poly.pdbx_seq_one_letter_code
_entity_poly.pdbx_strand_id
1 'polypeptide(L)'
;MPPKKAARKGAASGNPIFNRVAADIVRRVRLRTEATARTSRTGRATRSSANTALIRRTALQAERDSVADTISSTWLRRRLKNTQNTRPNRDPRGIENPEQHCYWNSVLQNLMHVPIFLNWIRSHTFTDRCQADIGPTQYPKQDVTKPKSCARCEMKRLVETYWGPTDPSIPIRMNDMALISLKNIAFYTTQLDRPNQQDAHEALVFLLNEDHGLFKGDQTWRNQANAIFGMNVVPFYTCKTCGATRQGNASEDYQLSLTVDWQLRTLIRTIQVHFQPESLDLACVKPKCKGRQVSSRPVIRAAPRVLIIHLQIYFLTADGTQKILHPLRIFEDLDLTPYQENTSTPLRYKLSGIVAHRGPRANSGHYVACVRSAGTHGFYQISDSSPVRPLSAQEFTANPQTTPQHGSEDELDQDFLDYMLTYVRKDGGRMVTELR
;
A
#
# COMPACT_ATOMS: atom_id res chain seq x y z
N MET A 1 -37.43 56.53 -2.69
CA MET A 1 -37.67 55.44 -3.67
C MET A 1 -36.78 55.70 -4.87
N PRO A 2 -35.73 54.88 -5.09
CA PRO A 2 -35.79 53.79 -6.08
C PRO A 2 -34.99 52.53 -5.56
N PRO A 3 -34.71 51.46 -6.33
CA PRO A 3 -35.13 50.09 -5.99
C PRO A 3 -34.05 49.22 -5.30
N LYS A 4 -34.53 48.23 -4.53
CA LYS A 4 -33.76 47.18 -3.84
C LYS A 4 -33.02 46.29 -4.85
N LYS A 5 -31.69 46.22 -4.77
CA LYS A 5 -30.87 45.17 -5.41
C LYS A 5 -30.84 43.93 -4.53
N ALA A 6 -31.31 42.81 -5.07
CA ALA A 6 -31.26 41.50 -4.44
C ALA A 6 -29.81 41.01 -4.34
N ALA A 7 -29.36 40.72 -3.12
CA ALA A 7 -28.09 40.07 -2.85
C ALA A 7 -28.18 38.57 -3.21
N ARG A 8 -27.56 38.18 -4.32
CA ARG A 8 -27.35 36.77 -4.66
C ARG A 8 -26.15 36.27 -3.83
N LYS A 9 -26.43 35.67 -2.68
CA LYS A 9 -25.44 34.88 -1.92
C LYS A 9 -25.10 33.65 -2.75
N GLY A 10 -23.93 33.64 -3.38
CA GLY A 10 -23.33 32.43 -3.92
C GLY A 10 -22.90 31.54 -2.75
N ALA A 11 -23.66 30.48 -2.50
CA ALA A 11 -23.28 29.44 -1.56
C ALA A 11 -22.07 28.70 -2.15
N ALA A 12 -20.90 28.87 -1.55
CA ALA A 12 -19.77 27.97 -1.77
C ALA A 12 -20.15 26.59 -1.18
N SER A 13 -20.58 25.67 -2.03
CA SER A 13 -20.75 24.26 -1.69
C SER A 13 -19.38 23.59 -1.62
N GLY A 14 -18.64 23.86 -0.55
CA GLY A 14 -17.46 23.09 -0.19
C GLY A 14 -17.90 21.77 0.45
N ASN A 15 -17.45 20.65 -0.12
CA ASN A 15 -17.72 19.31 0.39
C ASN A 15 -17.10 19.15 1.81
N PRO A 16 -17.91 18.98 2.88
CA PRO A 16 -17.44 19.12 4.27
C PRO A 16 -16.74 17.87 4.84
N ILE A 17 -16.31 16.92 4.01
CA ILE A 17 -15.71 15.65 4.44
C ILE A 17 -14.18 15.74 4.56
N PHE A 18 -13.51 16.57 3.75
CA PHE A 18 -12.04 16.65 3.73
C PHE A 18 -11.39 17.25 4.99
N ASN A 19 -12.13 18.06 5.76
CA ASN A 19 -11.60 18.72 6.98
C ASN A 19 -12.01 18.04 8.29
N ARG A 20 -12.69 16.89 8.28
CA ARG A 20 -13.07 16.16 9.51
C ARG A 20 -12.27 14.89 9.77
N VAL A 21 -11.59 14.31 8.79
CA VAL A 21 -10.78 13.09 8.97
C VAL A 21 -9.40 13.39 9.57
N ALA A 22 -8.84 14.59 9.32
CA ALA A 22 -7.55 14.99 9.87
C ALA A 22 -7.60 15.44 11.35
N ALA A 23 -8.78 15.70 11.92
CA ALA A 23 -8.92 16.26 13.27
C ALA A 23 -9.48 15.29 14.34
N ASP A 24 -10.11 14.17 13.96
CA ASP A 24 -10.73 13.23 14.95
C ASP A 24 -9.80 12.09 15.40
N ILE A 25 -8.64 11.92 14.74
CA ILE A 25 -7.59 10.93 15.11
C ILE A 25 -6.82 11.36 16.38
N VAL A 26 -6.73 12.66 16.65
CA VAL A 26 -5.98 13.19 17.81
C VAL A 26 -6.75 13.05 19.14
N ARG A 27 -8.07 12.79 19.12
CA ARG A 27 -8.89 12.79 20.35
C ARG A 27 -9.17 11.41 20.95
N ARG A 28 -9.04 10.30 20.20
CA ARG A 28 -9.45 8.96 20.68
C ARG A 28 -8.32 8.06 21.22
N VAL A 29 -7.07 8.51 21.18
CA VAL A 29 -5.92 7.76 21.73
C VAL A 29 -5.77 7.94 23.26
N ARG A 30 -6.59 8.76 23.92
CA ARG A 30 -6.39 9.14 25.33
C ARG A 30 -7.04 8.23 26.39
N LEU A 31 -7.65 7.07 26.06
CA LEU A 31 -8.38 6.27 27.07
C LEU A 31 -8.14 4.74 27.07
N ARG A 32 -6.97 4.23 26.63
CA ARG A 32 -6.70 2.77 26.70
C ARG A 32 -5.35 2.33 27.29
N THR A 33 -4.64 3.19 28.01
CA THR A 33 -3.31 2.86 28.60
C THR A 33 -3.32 2.55 30.10
N GLU A 34 -4.44 2.08 30.67
CA GLU A 34 -4.47 1.63 32.07
C GLU A 34 -5.21 0.29 32.20
N ALA A 35 -4.60 -0.81 31.74
CA ALA A 35 -4.82 -2.16 32.27
C ALA A 35 -4.05 -3.23 31.45
N THR A 36 -2.73 -3.31 31.59
CA THR A 36 -2.01 -4.60 31.49
C THR A 36 -0.57 -4.41 31.94
N ALA A 37 -0.38 -4.39 33.26
CA ALA A 37 0.91 -4.60 33.88
C ALA A 37 0.70 -5.35 35.18
N ARG A 38 0.71 -6.69 35.14
CA ARG A 38 1.10 -7.55 36.26
C ARG A 38 1.13 -9.03 35.87
N THR A 39 2.12 -9.73 36.46
CA THR A 39 2.42 -11.18 36.46
C THR A 39 3.17 -11.70 35.23
N SER A 40 4.26 -12.49 35.32
CA SER A 40 5.04 -13.02 36.45
C SER A 40 6.44 -13.44 35.96
N ARG A 41 7.44 -13.32 36.86
CA ARG A 41 8.78 -13.93 36.75
C ARG A 41 8.68 -15.38 37.22
N THR A 42 9.32 -16.31 36.51
CA THR A 42 10.38 -17.23 36.98
C THR A 42 10.54 -18.40 35.99
N GLY A 43 11.76 -18.62 35.50
CA GLY A 43 12.09 -19.74 34.61
C GLY A 43 13.59 -19.83 34.40
N ARG A 44 14.17 -20.94 34.85
CA ARG A 44 15.60 -21.21 35.09
C ARG A 44 16.36 -21.44 33.77
N ALA A 45 17.52 -20.79 33.63
CA ALA A 45 18.39 -20.89 32.46
C ALA A 45 19.23 -22.18 32.49
N THR A 46 19.26 -22.91 31.37
CA THR A 46 20.31 -23.88 31.03
C THR A 46 21.14 -23.33 29.87
N ARG A 47 22.46 -23.26 30.08
CA ARG A 47 23.45 -22.73 29.13
C ARG A 47 23.72 -23.76 28.03
N SER A 48 23.68 -23.30 26.79
CA SER A 48 24.44 -23.90 25.69
C SER A 48 25.00 -22.75 24.85
N SER A 49 26.32 -22.70 24.79
CA SER A 49 27.15 -21.71 24.12
C SER A 49 27.15 -21.90 22.61
N ALA A 50 26.78 -20.86 21.88
CA ALA A 50 27.28 -20.60 20.53
C ALA A 50 27.42 -19.08 20.36
N ASN A 51 28.67 -18.60 20.41
CA ASN A 51 29.05 -17.24 20.06
C ASN A 51 28.95 -17.08 18.53
N THR A 52 27.74 -16.95 18.02
CA THR A 52 27.48 -16.16 16.82
C THR A 52 26.93 -14.85 17.37
N ALA A 53 27.56 -13.71 17.10
CA ALA A 53 26.95 -12.42 17.38
C ALA A 53 25.66 -12.35 16.56
N LEU A 54 24.54 -12.80 17.15
CA LEU A 54 23.25 -12.85 16.48
C LEU A 54 22.94 -11.40 16.10
N ILE A 55 22.91 -11.12 14.80
CA ILE A 55 22.40 -9.85 14.28
C ILE A 55 20.93 -9.80 14.71
N ARG A 56 20.64 -9.13 15.83
CA ARG A 56 19.30 -9.16 16.42
C ARG A 56 18.45 -8.06 15.80
N ARG A 57 17.55 -8.46 14.91
CA ARG A 57 16.37 -7.66 14.57
C ARG A 57 15.64 -7.26 15.86
N THR A 58 14.86 -6.17 15.84
CA THR A 58 14.03 -5.79 17.00
C THR A 58 13.06 -6.93 17.36
N ALA A 59 12.57 -6.98 18.60
CA ALA A 59 11.62 -8.01 19.01
C ALA A 59 10.36 -8.03 18.12
N LEU A 60 9.82 -6.84 17.82
CA LEU A 60 8.67 -6.69 16.93
C LEU A 60 8.98 -7.14 15.50
N GLN A 61 10.16 -6.81 14.98
CA GLN A 61 10.56 -7.27 13.65
C GLN A 61 10.67 -8.80 13.61
N ALA A 62 11.29 -9.43 14.61
CA ALA A 62 11.43 -10.88 14.68
C ALA A 62 10.06 -11.58 14.77
N GLU A 63 9.11 -11.02 15.52
CA GLU A 63 7.73 -11.50 15.59
C GLU A 63 7.05 -11.43 14.21
N ARG A 64 7.10 -10.26 13.54
CA ARG A 64 6.54 -10.10 12.19
C ARG A 64 7.18 -11.03 11.19
N ASP A 65 8.48 -11.24 11.28
CA ASP A 65 9.19 -12.15 10.39
C ASP A 65 8.68 -13.57 10.58
N SER A 66 8.54 -14.03 11.82
CA SER A 66 7.99 -15.34 12.14
C SER A 66 6.57 -15.52 11.61
N VAL A 67 5.73 -14.48 11.65
CA VAL A 67 4.38 -14.53 11.09
C VAL A 67 4.43 -14.59 9.56
N ALA A 68 5.21 -13.72 8.93
CA ALA A 68 5.35 -13.67 7.48
C ALA A 68 5.96 -14.95 6.89
N ASP A 69 6.92 -15.57 7.58
CA ASP A 69 7.58 -16.81 7.13
C ASP A 69 6.62 -18.01 7.08
N THR A 70 5.44 -17.92 7.71
CA THR A 70 4.38 -18.93 7.55
C THR A 70 3.70 -18.87 6.18
N ILE A 71 3.91 -17.80 5.41
CA ILE A 71 3.29 -17.55 4.12
C ILE A 71 4.39 -17.56 3.05
N SER A 72 4.23 -18.39 2.04
CA SER A 72 5.23 -18.47 0.97
C SER A 72 5.38 -17.12 0.23
N SER A 73 6.62 -16.70 0.02
CA SER A 73 6.98 -15.53 -0.81
C SER A 73 7.31 -15.90 -2.25
N THR A 74 7.11 -17.16 -2.66
CA THR A 74 7.37 -17.64 -4.01
C THR A 74 6.13 -17.57 -4.88
N TRP A 75 6.33 -17.49 -6.20
CA TRP A 75 5.24 -17.65 -7.16
C TRP A 75 4.51 -18.98 -6.94
N LEU A 76 3.21 -18.96 -7.21
CA LEU A 76 2.35 -20.14 -7.19
C LEU A 76 2.89 -21.22 -8.14
N ARG A 77 2.83 -22.49 -7.71
CA ARG A 77 3.41 -23.62 -8.45
C ARG A 77 2.64 -23.90 -9.75
N ARG A 78 3.30 -24.49 -10.75
CA ARG A 78 2.72 -24.75 -12.08
C ARG A 78 1.69 -25.89 -12.08
N ARG A 79 2.00 -27.03 -11.45
CA ARG A 79 1.12 -28.21 -11.32
C ARG A 79 1.50 -29.04 -10.08
N LEU A 80 0.49 -29.42 -9.28
CA LEU A 80 0.54 -30.60 -8.42
C LEU A 80 -0.75 -31.41 -8.70
N LYS A 81 -0.74 -32.70 -8.39
CA LYS A 81 -1.90 -33.63 -8.51
C LYS A 81 -3.12 -33.21 -7.69
N ASN A 82 -3.05 -32.06 -7.00
CA ASN A 82 -4.12 -31.43 -6.25
C ASN A 82 -4.36 -30.02 -6.82
N THR A 83 -5.56 -29.76 -7.33
CA THR A 83 -5.95 -28.58 -8.13
C THR A 83 -5.94 -27.25 -7.36
N GLN A 84 -5.76 -27.30 -6.04
CA GLN A 84 -5.92 -26.14 -5.17
C GLN A 84 -4.70 -25.21 -5.08
N ASN A 85 -3.54 -25.54 -5.67
CA ASN A 85 -2.28 -24.76 -5.57
C ASN A 85 -1.55 -24.56 -6.90
N THR A 86 -2.29 -24.36 -7.99
CA THR A 86 -1.71 -24.13 -9.32
C THR A 86 -1.86 -22.69 -9.81
N ARG A 87 -0.88 -22.24 -10.59
CA ARG A 87 -0.95 -21.08 -11.50
C ARG A 87 -0.69 -21.60 -12.93
N PRO A 88 -1.77 -21.96 -13.67
CA PRO A 88 -1.64 -22.40 -15.05
C PRO A 88 -0.96 -21.35 -15.95
N ASN A 89 -1.31 -20.07 -15.79
CA ASN A 89 -0.78 -18.98 -16.59
C ASN A 89 0.33 -18.20 -15.90
N ARG A 90 1.42 -17.92 -16.62
CA ARG A 90 2.53 -17.08 -16.15
C ARG A 90 2.49 -15.66 -16.69
N ASP A 91 1.87 -15.47 -17.84
CA ASP A 91 1.72 -14.14 -18.41
C ASP A 91 0.53 -13.42 -17.76
N PRO A 92 0.68 -12.12 -17.46
CA PRO A 92 -0.41 -11.29 -16.95
C PRO A 92 -1.58 -11.19 -17.93
N ARG A 93 -2.72 -10.80 -17.38
CA ARG A 93 -3.99 -10.64 -18.08
C ARG A 93 -4.56 -9.24 -17.84
N GLY A 94 -5.26 -8.70 -18.84
CA GLY A 94 -6.02 -7.45 -18.70
C GLY A 94 -7.30 -7.60 -17.87
N ILE A 95 -7.90 -6.48 -17.50
CA ILE A 95 -9.24 -6.39 -16.88
C ILE A 95 -10.04 -5.34 -17.66
N GLU A 96 -11.21 -5.71 -18.17
CA GLU A 96 -12.07 -4.77 -18.89
C GLU A 96 -12.45 -3.56 -18.03
N ASN A 97 -12.48 -2.39 -18.68
CA ASN A 97 -12.93 -1.14 -18.07
C ASN A 97 -13.87 -0.35 -19.01
N PRO A 98 -15.14 -0.77 -19.14
CA PRO A 98 -16.18 0.00 -19.84
C PRO A 98 -16.49 1.36 -19.21
N GLU A 99 -16.08 1.61 -17.97
CA GLU A 99 -16.34 2.85 -17.23
C GLU A 99 -15.01 3.48 -16.74
N GLN A 100 -14.99 4.04 -15.53
CA GLN A 100 -13.86 4.79 -14.96
C GLN A 100 -13.14 4.01 -13.83
N HIS A 101 -12.91 2.71 -13.99
CA HIS A 101 -12.36 1.81 -12.94
C HIS A 101 -10.85 1.53 -13.03
N CYS A 102 -10.10 2.22 -13.88
CA CYS A 102 -8.66 1.99 -14.06
C CYS A 102 -7.86 2.13 -12.75
N TYR A 103 -8.30 2.98 -11.83
CA TYR A 103 -7.71 3.15 -10.50
C TYR A 103 -7.79 1.86 -9.64
N TRP A 104 -8.92 1.12 -9.72
CA TRP A 104 -9.04 -0.21 -9.09
C TRP A 104 -8.22 -1.27 -9.81
N ASN A 105 -8.37 -1.32 -11.14
CA ASN A 105 -7.78 -2.37 -11.95
C ASN A 105 -6.25 -2.37 -11.81
N SER A 106 -5.63 -1.18 -11.85
CA SER A 106 -4.18 -1.03 -11.70
C SER A 106 -3.67 -1.48 -10.32
N VAL A 107 -4.38 -1.15 -9.23
CA VAL A 107 -4.01 -1.60 -7.87
C VAL A 107 -4.14 -3.10 -7.71
N LEU A 108 -5.26 -3.68 -8.18
CA LEU A 108 -5.48 -5.13 -8.13
C LEU A 108 -4.40 -5.86 -8.93
N GLN A 109 -4.12 -5.41 -10.15
CA GLN A 109 -3.07 -5.99 -11.00
C GLN A 109 -1.70 -5.86 -10.36
N ASN A 110 -1.38 -4.74 -9.71
CA ASN A 110 -0.13 -4.56 -9.00
C ASN A 110 0.02 -5.57 -7.83
N LEU A 111 -1.00 -5.68 -6.97
CA LEU A 111 -0.98 -6.62 -5.83
C LEU A 111 -1.00 -8.09 -6.27
N MET A 112 -1.72 -8.43 -7.34
CA MET A 112 -1.73 -9.79 -7.91
C MET A 112 -0.38 -10.23 -8.47
N HIS A 113 0.59 -9.33 -8.60
CA HIS A 113 1.97 -9.65 -8.96
C HIS A 113 2.92 -9.75 -7.76
N VAL A 114 2.39 -9.70 -6.53
CA VAL A 114 3.15 -9.90 -5.29
C VAL A 114 2.92 -11.31 -4.77
N PRO A 115 3.90 -12.22 -4.83
CA PRO A 115 3.64 -13.64 -4.55
C PRO A 115 3.19 -13.93 -3.12
N ILE A 116 3.76 -13.26 -2.11
CA ILE A 116 3.32 -13.42 -0.72
C ILE A 116 1.86 -13.01 -0.52
N PHE A 117 1.40 -11.98 -1.24
CA PHE A 117 0.00 -11.59 -1.23
C PHE A 117 -0.89 -12.66 -1.87
N LEU A 118 -0.50 -13.24 -3.02
CA LEU A 118 -1.25 -14.33 -3.64
C LEU A 118 -1.40 -15.54 -2.71
N ASN A 119 -0.30 -15.96 -2.07
CA ASN A 119 -0.31 -17.09 -1.14
C ASN A 119 -1.13 -16.79 0.12
N TRP A 120 -1.05 -15.56 0.63
CA TRP A 120 -1.86 -15.10 1.75
C TRP A 120 -3.37 -15.15 1.42
N ILE A 121 -3.78 -14.56 0.30
CA ILE A 121 -5.19 -14.57 -0.15
C ILE A 121 -5.71 -16.00 -0.34
N ARG A 122 -4.92 -16.87 -0.99
CA ARG A 122 -5.33 -18.27 -1.24
C ARG A 122 -5.40 -19.12 0.03
N SER A 123 -4.64 -18.77 1.08
CA SER A 123 -4.70 -19.42 2.38
C SER A 123 -6.06 -19.25 3.07
N HIS A 124 -6.90 -18.31 2.60
CA HIS A 124 -8.24 -18.14 3.11
C HIS A 124 -9.12 -19.39 2.87
N THR A 125 -9.64 -19.93 3.96
CA THR A 125 -10.71 -20.92 3.97
C THR A 125 -12.02 -20.24 4.32
N PHE A 126 -13.11 -20.68 3.69
CA PHE A 126 -14.45 -20.19 4.03
C PHE A 126 -14.77 -20.52 5.50
N THR A 127 -15.33 -19.57 6.24
CA THR A 127 -15.67 -19.69 7.67
C THR A 127 -17.02 -19.04 7.97
N ASP A 128 -17.56 -19.23 9.18
CA ASP A 128 -18.79 -18.58 9.63
C ASP A 128 -18.72 -17.05 9.58
N ARG A 129 -17.52 -16.46 9.73
CA ARG A 129 -17.32 -15.01 9.55
C ARG A 129 -17.58 -14.57 8.11
N CYS A 130 -17.31 -15.43 7.14
CA CYS A 130 -17.63 -15.20 5.73
C CYS A 130 -19.14 -15.24 5.50
N GLN A 131 -19.85 -16.14 6.20
CA GLN A 131 -21.32 -16.21 6.15
C GLN A 131 -21.97 -14.97 6.75
N ALA A 132 -21.41 -14.41 7.83
CA ALA A 132 -21.92 -13.15 8.41
C ALA A 132 -21.82 -11.96 7.44
N ASP A 133 -20.85 -11.98 6.52
CA ASP A 133 -20.75 -11.01 5.43
C ASP A 133 -21.67 -11.35 4.23
N ILE A 134 -22.26 -12.56 4.18
CA ILE A 134 -23.19 -13.01 3.13
C ILE A 134 -24.60 -13.04 3.73
N GLY A 135 -25.36 -11.95 3.57
CA GLY A 135 -26.77 -11.92 4.01
C GLY A 135 -27.58 -13.10 3.45
N PRO A 136 -28.68 -13.53 4.12
CA PRO A 136 -29.38 -14.77 3.79
C PRO A 136 -29.77 -14.86 2.31
N THR A 137 -29.59 -16.07 1.80
CA THR A 137 -29.68 -16.48 0.40
C THR A 137 -31.04 -16.17 -0.21
N GLN A 138 -31.08 -15.09 -0.99
CA GLN A 138 -31.98 -14.85 -2.11
C GLN A 138 -31.23 -13.80 -2.93
N TYR A 139 -30.90 -14.10 -4.19
CA TYR A 139 -30.41 -13.11 -5.16
C TYR A 139 -31.52 -12.06 -5.32
N PRO A 140 -31.36 -10.79 -4.89
CA PRO A 140 -32.39 -9.80 -5.06
C PRO A 140 -32.04 -8.83 -6.19
N LYS A 141 -33.10 -8.38 -6.87
CA LYS A 141 -33.13 -7.16 -7.69
C LYS A 141 -32.41 -6.02 -6.95
N GLN A 142 -31.43 -5.39 -7.61
CA GLN A 142 -31.00 -3.97 -7.57
C GLN A 142 -31.06 -3.16 -6.25
N ASP A 143 -31.20 -3.74 -5.07
CA ASP A 143 -31.29 -3.00 -3.81
C ASP A 143 -29.92 -2.96 -3.10
N VAL A 144 -29.40 -1.74 -2.93
CA VAL A 144 -27.98 -1.44 -2.64
C VAL A 144 -27.63 -1.51 -1.14
N THR A 145 -28.44 -2.18 -0.32
CA THR A 145 -28.44 -1.87 1.12
C THR A 145 -27.39 -2.61 1.97
N LYS A 146 -26.78 -3.73 1.54
CA LYS A 146 -25.56 -4.35 2.13
C LYS A 146 -24.86 -5.31 1.14
N PRO A 147 -23.51 -5.34 1.06
CA PRO A 147 -22.80 -6.35 0.28
C PRO A 147 -22.93 -7.71 0.97
N LYS A 148 -23.37 -8.73 0.22
CA LYS A 148 -23.55 -10.12 0.67
C LYS A 148 -22.34 -10.99 0.32
N SER A 149 -21.12 -10.49 0.49
CA SER A 149 -19.91 -11.19 0.05
C SER A 149 -18.72 -10.88 0.95
N CYS A 150 -17.92 -11.90 1.28
CA CYS A 150 -16.68 -11.75 2.01
C CYS A 150 -15.56 -11.29 1.07
N ALA A 151 -14.93 -10.15 1.35
CA ALA A 151 -13.86 -9.58 0.50
C ALA A 151 -12.70 -10.56 0.24
N ARG A 152 -12.34 -11.37 1.25
CA ARG A 152 -11.31 -12.41 1.11
C ARG A 152 -11.71 -13.53 0.15
N CYS A 153 -12.96 -13.96 0.21
CA CYS A 153 -13.50 -14.98 -0.71
C CYS A 153 -13.48 -14.47 -2.15
N GLU A 154 -13.95 -13.24 -2.36
CA GLU A 154 -13.97 -12.65 -3.71
C GLU A 154 -12.56 -12.35 -4.22
N MET A 155 -11.65 -11.86 -3.38
CA MET A 155 -10.25 -11.67 -3.78
C MET A 155 -9.58 -13.00 -4.13
N LYS A 156 -9.88 -14.08 -3.40
CA LYS A 156 -9.38 -15.43 -3.72
C LYS A 156 -9.90 -15.93 -5.06
N ARG A 157 -11.22 -15.81 -5.32
CA ARG A 157 -11.81 -16.16 -6.61
C ARG A 157 -11.21 -15.32 -7.75
N LEU A 158 -11.02 -14.02 -7.54
CA LEU A 158 -10.42 -13.14 -8.54
C LEU A 158 -8.97 -13.56 -8.85
N VAL A 159 -8.16 -13.89 -7.82
CA VAL A 159 -6.81 -14.43 -8.00
C VAL A 159 -6.82 -15.73 -8.80
N GLU A 160 -7.78 -16.62 -8.54
CA GLU A 160 -7.96 -17.88 -9.26
C GLU A 160 -8.42 -17.67 -10.71
N THR A 161 -9.29 -16.69 -10.98
CA THR A 161 -9.68 -16.29 -12.34
C THR A 161 -8.53 -15.65 -13.10
N TYR A 162 -7.77 -14.75 -12.46
CA TYR A 162 -6.68 -14.01 -13.07
C TYR A 162 -5.51 -14.93 -13.47
N TRP A 163 -5.11 -15.80 -12.55
CA TRP A 163 -3.99 -16.73 -12.76
C TRP A 163 -4.42 -18.13 -13.21
N GLY A 164 -5.70 -18.31 -13.53
CA GLY A 164 -6.33 -19.56 -13.95
C GLY A 164 -5.89 -20.05 -15.33
N PRO A 165 -6.63 -20.98 -15.96
CA PRO A 165 -6.25 -21.57 -17.25
C PRO A 165 -6.72 -20.79 -18.49
N THR A 166 -7.56 -19.75 -18.34
CA THR A 166 -8.04 -18.93 -19.47
C THR A 166 -6.90 -18.24 -20.19
N ASP A 167 -6.86 -18.24 -21.52
CA ASP A 167 -5.83 -17.54 -22.31
C ASP A 167 -5.56 -16.10 -21.78
N PRO A 168 -4.31 -15.75 -21.41
CA PRO A 168 -3.95 -14.43 -20.90
C PRO A 168 -4.26 -13.25 -21.84
N SER A 169 -4.40 -13.50 -23.15
CA SER A 169 -4.78 -12.47 -24.14
C SER A 169 -6.25 -12.03 -24.03
N ILE A 170 -7.11 -12.87 -23.44
CA ILE A 170 -8.51 -12.53 -23.19
C ILE A 170 -8.54 -11.77 -21.88
N PRO A 171 -9.06 -10.54 -21.75
CA PRO A 171 -9.13 -9.83 -20.46
C PRO A 171 -10.19 -10.44 -19.51
N ILE A 172 -10.07 -10.21 -18.19
CA ILE A 172 -11.17 -10.49 -17.25
C ILE A 172 -12.32 -9.55 -17.57
N ARG A 173 -13.52 -10.09 -17.74
CA ARG A 173 -14.68 -9.29 -18.09
C ARG A 173 -15.15 -8.43 -16.93
N MET A 174 -15.71 -7.25 -17.21
CA MET A 174 -16.23 -6.40 -16.13
C MET A 174 -17.39 -7.06 -15.38
N ASN A 175 -18.12 -7.97 -16.04
CA ASN A 175 -19.18 -8.76 -15.41
C ASN A 175 -18.70 -9.98 -14.61
N ASP A 176 -17.39 -10.13 -14.39
CA ASP A 176 -16.87 -11.14 -13.47
C ASP A 176 -17.42 -10.90 -12.05
N MET A 177 -18.05 -11.93 -11.50
CA MET A 177 -18.78 -11.82 -10.23
C MET A 177 -17.87 -11.51 -9.05
N ALA A 178 -16.63 -12.01 -9.04
CA ALA A 178 -15.69 -11.77 -7.96
C ALA A 178 -15.18 -10.32 -8.02
N LEU A 179 -14.87 -9.83 -9.21
CA LEU A 179 -14.50 -8.43 -9.45
C LEU A 179 -15.63 -7.47 -9.04
N ILE A 180 -16.86 -7.71 -9.49
CA ILE A 180 -18.03 -6.89 -9.14
C ILE A 180 -18.26 -6.91 -7.64
N SER A 181 -18.26 -8.09 -7.02
CA SER A 181 -18.55 -8.21 -5.59
C SER A 181 -17.50 -7.49 -4.75
N LEU A 182 -16.21 -7.62 -5.08
CA LEU A 182 -15.13 -6.91 -4.40
C LEU A 182 -15.29 -5.38 -4.51
N LYS A 183 -15.56 -4.87 -5.72
CA LYS A 183 -15.82 -3.43 -5.94
C LYS A 183 -17.06 -2.95 -5.18
N ASN A 184 -18.14 -3.74 -5.17
CA ASN A 184 -19.37 -3.41 -4.45
C ASN A 184 -19.17 -3.33 -2.93
N ILE A 185 -18.38 -4.24 -2.34
CA ILE A 185 -17.99 -4.14 -0.92
C ILE A 185 -17.27 -2.81 -0.68
N ALA A 186 -16.34 -2.44 -1.56
CA ALA A 186 -15.61 -1.19 -1.46
C ALA A 186 -16.53 0.02 -1.54
N PHE A 187 -17.31 0.15 -2.62
CA PHE A 187 -18.22 1.28 -2.83
C PHE A 187 -19.22 1.45 -1.70
N TYR A 188 -19.75 0.35 -1.16
CA TYR A 188 -20.68 0.42 -0.04
C TYR A 188 -20.03 0.94 1.24
N THR A 189 -18.81 0.50 1.55
CA THR A 189 -18.16 0.78 2.84
C THR A 189 -17.45 2.13 2.87
N THR A 190 -16.96 2.58 1.71
CA THR A 190 -16.17 3.81 1.57
C THR A 190 -17.00 4.99 1.06
N GLN A 191 -18.26 4.76 0.63
CA GLN A 191 -19.09 5.75 -0.06
C GLN A 191 -18.42 6.32 -1.33
N LEU A 192 -17.48 5.59 -1.92
CA LEU A 192 -16.88 5.95 -3.20
C LEU A 192 -17.96 6.01 -4.28
N ASP A 193 -17.87 7.03 -5.13
CA ASP A 193 -18.87 7.28 -6.17
C ASP A 193 -18.63 6.36 -7.37
N ARG A 194 -19.62 5.52 -7.67
CA ARG A 194 -19.50 4.34 -8.54
C ARG A 194 -19.14 4.64 -10.01
N PRO A 195 -19.69 5.67 -10.68
CA PRO A 195 -19.43 5.91 -12.09
C PRO A 195 -18.23 6.84 -12.34
N ASN A 196 -17.64 7.41 -11.28
CA ASN A 196 -16.67 8.51 -11.39
C ASN A 196 -15.23 8.02 -11.19
N GLN A 197 -14.29 8.71 -11.84
CA GLN A 197 -12.86 8.61 -11.55
C GLN A 197 -12.61 8.85 -10.05
N GLN A 198 -11.80 7.98 -9.45
CA GLN A 198 -11.35 8.10 -8.06
C GLN A 198 -9.83 7.93 -7.98
N ASP A 199 -9.31 8.09 -6.76
CA ASP A 199 -7.91 7.92 -6.46
C ASP A 199 -7.55 6.43 -6.30
N ALA A 200 -6.49 5.97 -6.98
CA ALA A 200 -5.99 4.60 -6.83
C ALA A 200 -5.53 4.29 -5.39
N HIS A 201 -5.07 5.29 -4.64
CA HIS A 201 -4.69 5.13 -3.24
C HIS A 201 -5.91 4.80 -2.36
N GLU A 202 -7.11 5.28 -2.68
CA GLU A 202 -8.33 4.90 -1.95
C GLU A 202 -8.68 3.43 -2.14
N ALA A 203 -8.44 2.88 -3.34
CA ALA A 203 -8.61 1.44 -3.58
C ALA A 203 -7.64 0.60 -2.73
N LEU A 204 -6.38 1.03 -2.60
CA LEU A 204 -5.41 0.38 -1.72
C LEU A 204 -5.83 0.47 -0.23
N VAL A 205 -6.18 1.68 0.23
CA VAL A 205 -6.62 1.92 1.60
C VAL A 205 -7.83 1.07 1.93
N PHE A 206 -8.78 0.90 0.99
CA PHE A 206 -9.89 -0.03 1.18
C PHE A 206 -9.40 -1.46 1.40
N LEU A 207 -8.56 -1.98 0.51
CA LEU A 207 -8.12 -3.38 0.56
C LEU A 207 -7.38 -3.67 1.87
N LEU A 208 -6.63 -2.70 2.38
CA LEU A 208 -5.84 -2.80 3.61
C LEU A 208 -6.50 -2.11 4.82
N ASN A 209 -7.84 -2.06 4.88
CA ASN A 209 -8.56 -1.49 6.00
C ASN A 209 -8.97 -2.54 7.06
N GLU A 210 -8.84 -2.21 8.35
CA GLU A 210 -9.24 -3.08 9.47
C GLU A 210 -10.76 -3.28 9.62
N ASP A 211 -11.56 -2.30 9.21
CA ASP A 211 -13.01 -2.28 9.43
C ASP A 211 -13.79 -2.84 8.23
N HIS A 212 -13.22 -2.79 7.03
CA HIS A 212 -13.91 -3.19 5.81
C HIS A 212 -13.06 -3.90 4.75
N GLY A 213 -11.74 -3.98 4.93
CA GLY A 213 -10.81 -4.56 3.96
C GLY A 213 -10.65 -6.07 4.07
N LEU A 214 -9.52 -6.56 3.56
CA LEU A 214 -9.21 -7.98 3.44
C LEU A 214 -8.98 -8.71 4.78
N PHE A 215 -8.86 -7.99 5.90
CA PHE A 215 -8.60 -8.58 7.22
C PHE A 215 -9.61 -8.14 8.28
N LYS A 216 -10.78 -7.67 7.83
CA LYS A 216 -11.88 -7.29 8.71
C LYS A 216 -12.26 -8.42 9.67
N GLY A 217 -12.35 -8.07 10.96
CA GLY A 217 -12.88 -8.95 12.00
C GLY A 217 -12.05 -10.21 12.25
N ASP A 218 -10.77 -10.21 11.88
CA ASP A 218 -9.92 -11.39 11.98
C ASP A 218 -8.50 -11.05 12.47
N GLN A 219 -8.22 -11.38 13.74
CA GLN A 219 -6.93 -11.06 14.38
C GLN A 219 -5.75 -11.75 13.71
N THR A 220 -5.92 -13.00 13.26
CA THR A 220 -4.84 -13.73 12.58
C THR A 220 -4.49 -13.03 11.27
N TRP A 221 -5.52 -12.65 10.50
CA TRP A 221 -5.34 -11.91 9.26
C TRP A 221 -4.76 -10.51 9.50
N ARG A 222 -5.14 -9.81 10.57
CA ARG A 222 -4.52 -8.53 10.95
C ARG A 222 -3.05 -8.67 11.28
N ASN A 223 -2.67 -9.70 12.06
CA ASN A 223 -1.27 -9.96 12.38
C ASN A 223 -0.46 -10.27 11.11
N GLN A 224 -1.04 -11.04 10.18
CA GLN A 224 -0.44 -11.31 8.87
C GLN A 224 -0.34 -10.05 8.02
N ALA A 225 -1.38 -9.19 7.98
CA ALA A 225 -1.35 -7.92 7.27
C ALA A 225 -0.26 -6.99 7.83
N ASN A 226 -0.12 -6.89 9.15
CA ASN A 226 0.96 -6.16 9.81
C ASN A 226 2.36 -6.71 9.47
N ALA A 227 2.50 -8.03 9.33
CA ALA A 227 3.75 -8.65 8.93
C ALA A 227 4.07 -8.45 7.43
N ILE A 228 3.06 -8.49 6.57
CA ILE A 228 3.23 -8.37 5.12
C ILE A 228 3.39 -6.91 4.71
N PHE A 229 2.51 -6.01 5.17
CA PHE A 229 2.39 -4.61 4.72
C PHE A 229 2.67 -3.58 5.81
N GLY A 230 2.54 -3.93 7.08
CA GLY A 230 2.67 -2.99 8.20
C GLY A 230 4.11 -2.49 8.42
N MET A 231 4.27 -1.17 8.44
CA MET A 231 5.47 -0.48 8.87
C MET A 231 5.23 0.15 10.25
N ASN A 232 6.07 -0.23 11.21
CA ASN A 232 6.10 0.36 12.53
C ASN A 232 7.23 1.40 12.62
N VAL A 233 6.87 2.67 12.79
CA VAL A 233 7.82 3.78 12.94
C VAL A 233 7.71 4.39 14.33
N VAL A 234 8.86 4.63 14.97
CA VAL A 234 8.92 5.22 16.31
C VAL A 234 9.82 6.45 16.30
N PRO A 235 9.35 7.62 16.76
CA PRO A 235 10.20 8.79 16.91
C PRO A 235 11.04 8.67 18.19
N PHE A 236 12.35 8.91 18.07
CA PHE A 236 13.26 9.10 19.20
C PHE A 236 13.51 10.59 19.40
N TYR A 237 13.16 11.06 20.60
CA TYR A 237 13.34 12.44 21.02
C TYR A 237 14.64 12.59 21.80
N THR A 238 15.51 13.52 21.39
CA THR A 238 16.75 13.84 22.10
C THR A 238 16.78 15.32 22.47
N CYS A 239 16.84 15.63 23.75
CA CYS A 239 16.98 17.02 24.22
C CYS A 239 18.32 17.60 23.76
N LYS A 240 18.29 18.75 23.06
CA LYS A 240 19.51 19.41 22.57
C LYS A 240 20.33 20.08 23.68
N THR A 241 19.75 20.30 24.87
CA THR A 241 20.43 20.94 26.00
C THR A 241 21.18 19.94 26.89
N CYS A 242 20.57 18.79 27.22
CA CYS A 242 21.16 17.82 28.16
C CYS A 242 21.36 16.40 27.60
N GLY A 243 21.04 16.17 26.33
CA GLY A 243 21.18 14.86 25.67
C GLY A 243 20.20 13.79 26.13
N ALA A 244 19.26 14.10 27.04
CA ALA A 244 18.28 13.12 27.50
C ALA A 244 17.41 12.62 26.34
N THR A 245 17.28 11.30 26.22
CA THR A 245 16.50 10.64 25.18
C THR A 245 15.20 10.05 25.72
N ARG A 246 14.16 10.02 24.90
CA ARG A 246 12.95 9.20 25.13
C ARG A 246 12.36 8.74 23.80
N GLN A 247 11.67 7.61 23.81
CA GLN A 247 10.83 7.21 22.68
C GLN A 247 9.47 7.90 22.74
N GLY A 248 8.90 8.20 21.58
CA GLY A 248 7.50 8.58 21.43
C GLY A 248 6.58 7.37 21.22
N ASN A 249 5.37 7.66 20.79
CA ASN A 249 4.40 6.64 20.41
C ASN A 249 4.76 6.08 19.04
N ALA A 250 4.66 4.76 18.89
CA ALA A 250 4.79 4.13 17.58
C ALA A 250 3.57 4.47 16.72
N SER A 251 3.79 4.68 15.43
CA SER A 251 2.74 4.64 14.40
C SER A 251 2.81 3.32 13.63
N GLU A 252 1.67 2.88 13.13
CA GLU A 252 1.54 1.71 12.26
C GLU A 252 0.81 2.13 11.00
N ASP A 253 1.46 1.97 9.85
CA ASP A 253 0.89 2.31 8.55
C ASP A 253 1.18 1.19 7.54
N TYR A 254 0.24 0.92 6.64
CA TYR A 254 0.41 -0.10 5.58
C TYR A 254 1.06 0.47 4.30
N GLN A 255 1.36 1.76 4.30
CA GLN A 255 2.06 2.46 3.23
C GLN A 255 2.98 3.54 3.80
N LEU A 256 4.11 3.78 3.12
CA LEU A 256 4.96 4.93 3.34
C LEU A 256 4.52 6.07 2.41
N SER A 257 3.79 7.05 2.93
CA SER A 257 3.40 8.23 2.16
C SER A 257 4.55 9.24 2.11
N LEU A 258 4.99 9.59 0.91
CA LEU A 258 6.07 10.54 0.67
C LEU A 258 5.53 11.76 -0.08
N THR A 259 5.77 12.94 0.49
CA THR A 259 5.54 14.20 -0.22
C THR A 259 6.61 14.37 -1.29
N VAL A 260 6.18 14.45 -2.55
CA VAL A 260 7.09 14.69 -3.67
C VAL A 260 7.39 16.19 -3.72
N ASP A 261 8.67 16.53 -3.76
CA ASP A 261 9.14 17.89 -3.95
C ASP A 261 9.92 17.93 -5.27
N TRP A 262 9.65 18.94 -6.09
CA TRP A 262 10.35 19.14 -7.36
C TRP A 262 11.86 19.26 -7.15
N GLN A 263 12.34 19.79 -6.03
CA GLN A 263 13.77 19.89 -5.70
C GLN A 263 14.39 18.51 -5.45
N LEU A 264 13.60 17.53 -5.01
CA LEU A 264 14.04 16.17 -4.70
C LEU A 264 13.87 15.28 -5.93
N ARG A 265 14.87 15.29 -6.81
CA ARG A 265 14.85 14.58 -8.12
C ARG A 265 14.81 13.04 -8.05
N THR A 266 14.97 12.44 -6.87
CA THR A 266 15.08 10.98 -6.71
C THR A 266 14.35 10.48 -5.48
N LEU A 267 13.76 9.28 -5.56
CA LEU A 267 13.06 8.63 -4.44
C LEU A 267 13.95 8.50 -3.19
N ILE A 268 15.24 8.17 -3.36
CA ILE A 268 16.18 8.03 -2.24
C ILE A 268 16.33 9.35 -1.48
N ARG A 269 16.41 10.48 -2.18
CA ARG A 269 16.47 11.81 -1.54
C ARG A 269 15.16 12.12 -0.80
N THR A 270 14.01 11.80 -1.39
CA THR A 270 12.71 11.97 -0.73
C THR A 270 12.61 11.17 0.57
N ILE A 271 13.07 9.91 0.56
CA ILE A 271 13.13 9.06 1.76
C ILE A 271 14.12 9.61 2.79
N GLN A 272 15.30 10.10 2.36
CA GLN A 272 16.27 10.73 3.26
C GLN A 272 15.67 11.91 4.01
N VAL A 273 14.95 12.79 3.30
CA VAL A 273 14.27 13.94 3.91
C VAL A 273 13.16 13.48 4.85
N HIS A 274 12.35 12.49 4.45
CA HIS A 274 11.28 11.95 5.29
C HIS A 274 11.77 11.41 6.65
N PHE A 275 12.94 10.74 6.66
CA PHE A 275 13.53 10.20 7.89
C PHE A 275 14.56 11.14 8.56
N GLN A 276 14.72 12.37 8.07
CA GLN A 276 15.68 13.32 8.62
C GLN A 276 15.24 13.76 10.03
N PRO A 277 16.18 13.89 11.00
CA PRO A 277 15.84 14.45 12.29
C PRO A 277 15.36 15.90 12.16
N GLU A 278 14.21 16.20 12.72
CA GLU A 278 13.67 17.56 12.81
C GLU A 278 13.87 18.15 14.21
N SER A 279 13.71 19.47 14.33
CA SER A 279 13.81 20.18 15.60
C SER A 279 12.43 20.64 16.06
N LEU A 280 12.02 20.19 17.24
CA LEU A 280 10.73 20.51 17.83
C LEU A 280 10.92 21.41 19.06
N ASP A 281 10.02 22.38 19.21
CA ASP A 281 9.87 23.14 20.45
C ASP A 281 9.04 22.34 21.45
N LEU A 282 9.75 21.55 22.27
CA LEU A 282 9.19 20.62 23.24
C LEU A 282 10.04 20.63 24.51
N ALA A 283 9.39 20.68 25.67
CA ALA A 283 10.10 20.63 26.95
C ALA A 283 10.87 19.32 27.11
N CYS A 284 12.08 19.42 27.67
CA CYS A 284 12.88 18.27 28.04
C CYS A 284 12.14 17.36 29.03
N VAL A 285 12.29 16.05 28.86
CA VAL A 285 11.70 15.04 29.75
C VAL A 285 12.30 15.06 31.17
N LYS A 286 13.54 15.50 31.32
CA LYS A 286 14.19 15.65 32.64
C LYS A 286 13.72 16.94 33.33
N PRO A 287 13.08 16.87 34.51
CA PRO A 287 12.51 18.06 35.19
C PRO A 287 13.53 19.16 35.52
N LYS A 288 14.78 18.79 35.79
CA LYS A 288 15.85 19.76 36.12
C LYS A 288 16.43 20.47 34.88
N CYS A 289 16.17 19.95 33.68
CA CYS A 289 16.66 20.56 32.45
C CYS A 289 15.59 21.52 31.90
N LYS A 290 15.93 22.80 31.80
CA LYS A 290 15.06 23.85 31.23
C LYS A 290 15.11 23.91 29.68
N GLY A 291 15.68 22.89 29.04
CA GLY A 291 15.80 22.83 27.58
C GLY A 291 14.43 22.70 26.90
N ARG A 292 14.23 23.46 25.82
CA ARG A 292 13.00 23.49 25.02
C ARG A 292 13.16 23.02 23.58
N GLN A 293 14.37 22.66 23.18
CA GLN A 293 14.66 22.19 21.84
C GLN A 293 14.96 20.70 21.89
N VAL A 294 14.18 19.91 21.16
CA VAL A 294 14.29 18.46 21.07
C VAL A 294 14.46 18.07 19.61
N SER A 295 15.45 17.24 19.32
CA SER A 295 15.53 16.59 18.01
C SER A 295 14.60 15.38 17.98
N SER A 296 13.74 15.28 16.98
CA SER A 296 12.85 14.13 16.72
C SER A 296 13.39 13.36 15.53
N ARG A 297 13.80 12.11 15.74
CA ARG A 297 14.29 11.21 14.69
C ARG A 297 13.34 10.03 14.52
N PRO A 298 12.54 9.96 13.45
CA PRO A 298 11.76 8.77 13.14
C PRO A 298 12.68 7.59 12.81
N VAL A 299 12.39 6.40 13.33
CA VAL A 299 13.09 5.17 12.97
C VAL A 299 12.13 4.03 12.71
N ILE A 300 12.47 3.19 11.75
CA ILE A 300 11.72 1.97 11.46
C ILE A 300 12.06 0.93 12.53
N ARG A 301 11.10 0.59 13.38
CA ARG A 301 11.24 -0.46 14.39
C ARG A 301 10.91 -1.83 13.82
N ALA A 302 9.91 -1.91 12.94
CA ALA A 302 9.61 -3.10 12.17
C ALA A 302 9.15 -2.71 10.77
N ALA A 303 9.75 -3.35 9.77
CA ALA A 303 9.53 -3.10 8.36
C ALA A 303 8.70 -4.25 7.73
N PRO A 304 7.89 -3.94 6.70
CA PRO A 304 7.04 -4.93 6.05
C PRO A 304 7.80 -5.84 5.08
N ARG A 305 7.26 -7.01 4.76
CA ARG A 305 7.76 -7.84 3.64
C ARG A 305 7.49 -7.19 2.28
N VAL A 306 6.39 -6.46 2.17
CA VAL A 306 5.94 -5.73 0.99
C VAL A 306 5.78 -4.29 1.40
N LEU A 307 6.74 -3.47 1.00
CA LEU A 307 6.70 -2.03 1.17
C LEU A 307 5.89 -1.41 0.04
N ILE A 308 4.81 -0.72 0.39
CA ILE A 308 4.07 0.13 -0.54
C ILE A 308 4.44 1.57 -0.24
N ILE A 309 4.91 2.31 -1.24
CA ILE A 309 5.19 3.74 -1.15
C ILE A 309 4.13 4.47 -1.95
N HIS A 310 3.41 5.37 -1.29
CA HIS A 310 2.47 6.28 -1.94
C HIS A 310 3.13 7.63 -2.17
N LEU A 311 3.15 8.09 -3.41
CA LEU A 311 3.72 9.39 -3.78
C LEU A 311 2.59 10.43 -3.76
N GLN A 312 2.65 11.35 -2.81
CA GLN A 312 1.72 12.47 -2.73
C GLN A 312 2.10 13.49 -3.81
N ILE A 313 1.56 13.28 -5.00
CA ILE A 313 1.78 14.12 -6.18
C ILE A 313 0.70 15.19 -6.36
N TYR A 314 -0.26 15.31 -5.43
CA TYR A 314 -1.33 16.30 -5.50
C TYR A 314 -1.19 17.31 -4.36
N PHE A 315 -1.40 18.59 -4.67
CA PHE A 315 -1.34 19.66 -3.68
C PHE A 315 -2.45 20.69 -3.93
N LEU A 316 -2.90 21.33 -2.84
CA LEU A 316 -3.96 22.33 -2.91
C LEU A 316 -3.37 23.71 -3.20
N THR A 317 -3.93 24.40 -4.19
CA THR A 317 -3.64 25.79 -4.52
C THR A 317 -4.90 26.65 -4.42
N ALA A 318 -4.77 27.97 -4.59
CA ALA A 318 -5.92 28.87 -4.66
C ALA A 318 -6.87 28.51 -5.83
N ASP A 319 -6.32 27.96 -6.92
CA ASP A 319 -7.05 27.59 -8.14
C ASP A 319 -7.57 26.14 -8.09
N GLY A 320 -7.46 25.47 -6.94
CA GLY A 320 -7.86 24.08 -6.72
C GLY A 320 -6.67 23.12 -6.64
N THR A 321 -6.95 21.82 -6.76
CA THR A 321 -5.94 20.76 -6.62
C THR A 321 -5.10 20.66 -7.89
N GLN A 322 -3.79 20.79 -7.75
CA GLN A 322 -2.82 20.65 -8.85
C GLN A 322 -2.01 19.37 -8.70
N LYS A 323 -1.54 18.82 -9.84
CA LYS A 323 -0.66 17.65 -9.91
C LYS A 323 0.78 18.10 -10.10
N ILE A 324 1.70 17.51 -9.34
CA ILE A 324 3.14 17.64 -9.51
C ILE A 324 3.51 16.82 -10.74
N LEU A 325 3.89 17.49 -11.81
CA LEU A 325 4.28 16.86 -13.08
C LEU A 325 5.78 16.54 -13.17
N HIS A 326 6.51 16.76 -12.07
CA HIS A 326 7.94 16.57 -12.02
C HIS A 326 8.26 15.08 -11.85
N PRO A 327 9.08 14.50 -12.74
CA PRO A 327 9.42 13.11 -12.59
C PRO A 327 10.32 12.84 -11.38
N LEU A 328 10.00 11.77 -10.66
CA LEU A 328 10.81 11.26 -9.56
C LEU A 328 11.61 10.05 -10.03
N ARG A 329 12.94 10.14 -10.05
CA ARG A 329 13.76 8.96 -10.41
C ARG A 329 13.66 7.89 -9.33
N ILE A 330 13.20 6.69 -9.72
CA ILE A 330 13.16 5.49 -8.89
C ILE A 330 14.31 4.54 -9.24
N PHE A 331 14.55 3.55 -8.38
CA PHE A 331 15.58 2.54 -8.58
C PHE A 331 15.01 1.14 -8.30
N GLU A 332 15.51 0.13 -8.99
CA GLU A 332 15.08 -1.25 -8.75
C GLU A 332 15.43 -1.71 -7.33
N ASP A 333 16.57 -1.26 -6.80
CA ASP A 333 17.04 -1.61 -5.46
C ASP A 333 16.88 -0.43 -4.51
N LEU A 334 16.26 -0.69 -3.36
CA LEU A 334 16.03 0.29 -2.32
C LEU A 334 16.65 -0.20 -1.00
N ASP A 335 17.50 0.61 -0.39
CA ASP A 335 18.12 0.31 0.90
C ASP A 335 17.54 1.22 1.98
N LEU A 336 16.78 0.63 2.92
CA LEU A 336 16.24 1.30 4.09
C LEU A 336 17.02 1.01 5.37
N THR A 337 18.16 0.29 5.27
CA THR A 337 19.03 -0.04 6.40
C THR A 337 19.37 1.17 7.29
N PRO A 338 19.67 2.37 6.73
CA PRO A 338 20.03 3.53 7.55
C PRO A 338 18.89 4.08 8.43
N TYR A 339 17.63 3.76 8.11
CA TYR A 339 16.46 4.37 8.74
C TYR A 339 15.82 3.50 9.82
N GLN A 340 16.33 2.28 10.05
CA GLN A 340 15.80 1.38 11.06
C GLN A 340 16.52 1.48 12.40
N GLU A 341 15.90 0.96 13.46
CA GLU A 341 16.44 1.00 14.82
C GLU A 341 17.78 0.25 14.95
N ASN A 342 17.91 -0.92 14.32
CA ASN A 342 19.17 -1.67 14.22
C ASN A 342 19.76 -1.63 12.80
N THR A 343 20.67 -0.71 12.56
CA THR A 343 21.35 -0.52 11.26
C THR A 343 22.37 -1.62 10.92
N SER A 344 22.65 -2.56 11.83
CA SER A 344 23.56 -3.69 11.56
C SER A 344 22.89 -4.83 10.78
N THR A 345 21.57 -4.80 10.63
CA THR A 345 20.81 -5.81 9.85
C THR A 345 20.43 -5.23 8.49
N PRO A 346 20.82 -5.81 7.34
CA PRO A 346 20.39 -5.27 6.05
C PRO A 346 18.86 -5.24 5.91
N LEU A 347 18.32 -4.07 5.56
CA LEU A 347 16.92 -3.86 5.22
C LEU A 347 16.84 -3.35 3.78
N ARG A 348 16.88 -4.27 2.83
CA ARG A 348 16.89 -3.98 1.39
C ARG A 348 15.63 -4.48 0.73
N TYR A 349 15.22 -3.82 -0.33
CA TYR A 349 14.03 -4.14 -1.11
C TYR A 349 14.35 -4.18 -2.60
N LYS A 350 13.47 -4.82 -3.36
CA LYS A 350 13.49 -4.89 -4.81
C LYS A 350 12.14 -4.44 -5.38
N LEU A 351 12.16 -3.57 -6.38
CA LEU A 351 10.97 -3.08 -7.04
C LEU A 351 10.24 -4.24 -7.74
N SER A 352 8.96 -4.37 -7.43
CA SER A 352 8.07 -5.42 -7.91
C SER A 352 6.92 -4.89 -8.75
N GLY A 353 6.48 -3.66 -8.51
CA GLY A 353 5.43 -3.05 -9.31
C GLY A 353 5.32 -1.54 -9.11
N ILE A 354 4.67 -0.89 -10.06
CA ILE A 354 4.38 0.54 -10.12
C ILE A 354 2.92 0.69 -10.51
N VAL A 355 2.19 1.57 -9.84
CA VAL A 355 0.94 2.16 -10.36
C VAL A 355 1.28 3.57 -10.79
N ALA A 356 0.97 3.92 -12.04
CA ALA A 356 1.27 5.22 -12.61
C ALA A 356 -0.01 5.91 -13.10
N HIS A 357 -0.06 7.25 -12.97
CA HIS A 357 -1.19 8.08 -13.37
C HIS A 357 -0.82 8.97 -14.56
N ARG A 358 -1.57 8.85 -15.67
CA ARG A 358 -1.45 9.69 -16.87
C ARG A 358 -2.27 10.98 -16.72
N GLY A 359 -1.78 12.04 -17.35
CA GLY A 359 -2.52 13.29 -17.53
C GLY A 359 -2.19 14.38 -16.49
N PRO A 360 -2.49 15.65 -16.80
CA PRO A 360 -2.06 16.79 -15.98
C PRO A 360 -2.89 17.04 -14.73
N ARG A 361 -4.10 16.51 -14.68
CA ARG A 361 -5.12 16.93 -13.73
C ARG A 361 -5.16 15.99 -12.53
N ALA A 362 -5.55 16.52 -11.39
CA ALA A 362 -5.77 15.72 -10.18
C ALA A 362 -7.08 14.93 -10.23
N ASN A 363 -8.08 15.46 -10.95
CA ASN A 363 -9.42 14.90 -11.04
C ASN A 363 -9.71 14.15 -12.35
N SER A 364 -8.71 14.01 -13.22
CA SER A 364 -8.86 13.24 -14.45
C SER A 364 -7.54 12.71 -14.99
N GLY A 365 -7.61 11.53 -15.59
CA GLY A 365 -6.46 10.83 -16.12
C GLY A 365 -6.72 9.34 -16.29
N HIS A 366 -5.64 8.57 -16.35
CA HIS A 366 -5.70 7.12 -16.53
C HIS A 366 -4.64 6.41 -15.69
N TYR A 367 -5.03 5.37 -14.96
CA TYR A 367 -4.10 4.57 -14.19
C TYR A 367 -3.68 3.31 -14.94
N VAL A 368 -2.40 2.96 -14.85
CA VAL A 368 -1.85 1.70 -15.36
C VAL A 368 -0.99 1.02 -14.31
N ALA A 369 -0.83 -0.29 -14.44
CA ALA A 369 0.10 -1.07 -13.63
C ALA A 369 1.30 -1.50 -14.47
N CYS A 370 2.51 -1.20 -14.00
CA CYS A 370 3.73 -1.84 -14.48
C CYS A 370 4.18 -2.85 -13.43
N VAL A 371 4.47 -4.09 -13.82
CA VAL A 371 4.69 -5.20 -12.88
C VAL A 371 5.84 -6.08 -13.29
N ARG A 372 6.58 -6.58 -12.29
CA ARG A 372 7.46 -7.74 -12.44
C ARG A 372 6.63 -9.00 -12.35
N SER A 373 6.80 -9.92 -13.30
CA SER A 373 6.11 -11.21 -13.34
C SER A 373 7.10 -12.35 -13.59
N ALA A 374 6.76 -13.57 -13.17
CA ALA A 374 7.41 -14.80 -13.66
C ALA A 374 6.90 -15.25 -15.04
N GLY A 375 6.27 -14.34 -15.78
CA GLY A 375 5.90 -14.50 -17.18
C GLY A 375 7.11 -14.53 -18.11
N THR A 376 6.83 -14.75 -19.39
CA THR A 376 7.81 -14.91 -20.46
C THR A 376 8.84 -13.77 -20.56
N HIS A 377 8.44 -12.52 -20.30
CA HIS A 377 9.26 -11.31 -20.49
C HIS A 377 9.75 -10.67 -19.19
N GLY A 378 9.38 -11.22 -18.02
CA GLY A 378 9.81 -10.69 -16.72
C GLY A 378 9.13 -9.39 -16.26
N PHE A 379 8.82 -8.46 -17.17
CA PHE A 379 8.17 -7.18 -16.86
C PHE A 379 7.08 -6.84 -17.88
N TYR A 380 5.99 -6.21 -17.40
CA TYR A 380 4.82 -5.90 -18.21
C TYR A 380 4.16 -4.60 -17.78
N GLN A 381 3.58 -3.88 -18.72
CA GLN A 381 2.61 -2.81 -18.49
C GLN A 381 1.21 -3.33 -18.84
N ILE A 382 0.26 -3.10 -17.94
CA ILE A 382 -1.12 -3.54 -18.04
C ILE A 382 -2.01 -2.30 -17.95
N SER A 383 -2.85 -2.12 -18.97
CA SER A 383 -3.76 -0.98 -19.11
C SER A 383 -5.15 -1.49 -19.45
N ASP A 384 -5.93 -1.76 -18.40
CA ASP A 384 -7.26 -2.35 -18.49
C ASP A 384 -7.30 -3.58 -19.41
N SER A 385 -8.13 -3.58 -20.46
CA SER A 385 -8.26 -4.65 -21.45
C SER A 385 -7.37 -4.48 -22.67
N SER A 386 -6.51 -3.45 -22.71
CA SER A 386 -5.53 -3.30 -23.78
C SER A 386 -4.58 -4.52 -23.79
N PRO A 387 -4.05 -4.92 -24.96
CA PRO A 387 -3.06 -5.97 -25.03
C PRO A 387 -1.92 -5.71 -24.04
N VAL A 388 -1.59 -6.70 -23.23
CA VAL A 388 -0.56 -6.56 -22.20
C VAL A 388 0.80 -6.35 -22.88
N ARG A 389 1.47 -5.25 -22.55
CA ARG A 389 2.72 -4.84 -23.19
C ARG A 389 3.93 -5.33 -22.40
N PRO A 390 4.82 -6.17 -22.97
CA PRO A 390 6.11 -6.48 -22.37
C PRO A 390 6.97 -5.22 -22.19
N LEU A 391 7.79 -5.19 -21.13
CA LEU A 391 8.75 -4.12 -20.85
C LEU A 391 10.15 -4.71 -20.75
N SER A 392 11.15 -3.95 -21.20
CA SER A 392 12.54 -4.17 -20.75
C SER A 392 12.72 -3.76 -19.28
N ALA A 393 13.79 -4.25 -18.65
CA ALA A 393 14.15 -3.82 -17.29
C ALA A 393 14.43 -2.30 -17.22
N GLN A 394 14.97 -1.74 -18.31
CA GLN A 394 15.18 -0.30 -18.42
C GLN A 394 13.84 0.42 -18.47
N GLU A 395 12.89 0.04 -19.33
CA GLU A 395 11.54 0.67 -19.37
C GLU A 395 10.75 0.50 -18.07
N PHE A 396 10.98 -0.57 -17.31
CA PHE A 396 10.29 -0.78 -16.04
C PHE A 396 10.74 0.22 -14.95
N THR A 397 11.97 0.72 -15.02
CA THR A 397 12.56 1.65 -14.01
C THR A 397 12.80 3.05 -14.56
N ALA A 398 12.88 3.17 -15.88
CA ALA A 398 12.69 4.42 -16.58
C ALA A 398 11.22 4.76 -16.39
N ASN A 399 11.01 5.67 -15.43
CA ASN A 399 9.82 6.52 -15.30
C ASN A 399 9.08 6.58 -16.63
N PRO A 400 7.77 6.29 -16.72
CA PRO A 400 7.09 6.17 -18.00
C PRO A 400 6.93 7.56 -18.68
N GLN A 401 8.08 8.07 -19.11
CA GLN A 401 8.38 9.24 -19.92
C GLN A 401 8.75 8.70 -21.30
N THR A 402 7.75 8.34 -22.08
CA THR A 402 7.95 8.23 -23.51
C THR A 402 7.57 9.58 -24.07
N THR A 403 8.55 10.49 -24.20
CA THR A 403 8.37 11.69 -25.01
C THR A 403 7.78 11.26 -26.35
N PRO A 404 6.64 11.79 -26.79
CA PRO A 404 6.09 11.46 -28.09
C PRO A 404 7.21 11.64 -29.13
N GLN A 405 7.36 10.67 -30.01
CA GLN A 405 8.17 10.88 -31.20
C GLN A 405 7.62 12.14 -31.87
N HIS A 406 8.47 13.15 -32.07
CA HIS A 406 8.12 14.42 -32.70
C HIS A 406 7.23 14.17 -33.93
N GLY A 407 5.98 14.68 -33.92
CA GLY A 407 5.15 14.70 -35.12
C GLY A 407 3.63 14.61 -34.99
N SER A 408 3.04 14.36 -33.82
CA SER A 408 1.57 14.42 -33.66
C SER A 408 1.15 15.68 -32.91
N GLU A 409 0.23 16.46 -33.50
CA GLU A 409 -0.28 17.75 -33.00
C GLU A 409 -1.10 17.68 -31.70
N ASP A 410 -1.08 16.56 -30.98
CA ASP A 410 -1.78 16.39 -29.70
C ASP A 410 -0.86 16.74 -28.51
N GLU A 411 -0.75 18.04 -28.19
CA GLU A 411 -0.12 18.58 -26.96
C GLU A 411 -0.78 18.11 -25.63
N LEU A 412 -1.72 17.14 -25.68
CA LEU A 412 -2.42 16.55 -24.54
C LEU A 412 -1.81 15.21 -24.07
N ASP A 413 -0.80 14.69 -24.78
CA ASP A 413 -0.04 13.49 -24.42
C ASP A 413 1.00 13.79 -23.34
N GLN A 414 0.53 14.00 -22.10
CA GLN A 414 1.42 13.93 -20.94
C GLN A 414 1.72 12.49 -20.57
N ASP A 415 3.00 12.27 -20.30
CA ASP A 415 3.61 11.04 -19.80
C ASP A 415 3.00 10.55 -18.47
N PHE A 416 3.07 9.24 -18.25
CA PHE A 416 2.65 8.65 -16.99
C PHE A 416 3.62 9.06 -15.88
N LEU A 417 3.08 9.28 -14.67
CA LEU A 417 3.88 9.58 -13.50
C LEU A 417 3.66 8.53 -12.44
N ASP A 418 4.74 8.05 -11.85
CA ASP A 418 4.72 7.12 -10.74
C ASP A 418 3.82 7.67 -9.61
N TYR A 419 2.90 6.83 -9.15
CA TYR A 419 1.92 7.20 -8.13
C TYR A 419 2.02 6.31 -6.89
N MET A 420 2.17 5.00 -7.10
CA MET A 420 2.48 4.06 -6.03
C MET A 420 3.57 3.09 -6.47
N LEU A 421 4.48 2.77 -5.55
CA LEU A 421 5.59 1.85 -5.79
C LEU A 421 5.48 0.67 -4.83
N THR A 422 5.59 -0.54 -5.36
CA THR A 422 5.55 -1.78 -4.59
C THR A 422 6.91 -2.43 -4.60
N TYR A 423 7.52 -2.52 -3.43
CA TYR A 423 8.84 -3.06 -3.18
C TYR A 423 8.74 -4.33 -2.32
N VAL A 424 9.43 -5.40 -2.69
CA VAL A 424 9.47 -6.66 -1.92
C VAL A 424 10.82 -6.78 -1.22
N ARG A 425 10.79 -7.09 0.08
CA ARG A 425 11.99 -7.13 0.92
C ARG A 425 12.91 -8.28 0.49
N LYS A 426 14.20 -7.97 0.33
CA LYS A 426 15.29 -8.94 0.22
C LYS A 426 15.65 -9.36 1.62
N ASP A 427 15.10 -10.46 2.12
CA ASP A 427 15.50 -10.97 3.43
C ASP A 427 16.98 -11.41 3.38
N GLY A 428 17.82 -10.73 4.16
CA GLY A 428 19.29 -10.82 4.12
C GLY A 428 19.91 -12.15 4.59
N GLY A 429 19.42 -13.30 4.11
CA GLY A 429 20.00 -14.60 4.47
C GLY A 429 19.50 -15.81 3.68
N ARG A 430 18.41 -15.71 2.92
CA ARG A 430 17.99 -16.75 1.96
C ARG A 430 17.32 -16.08 0.78
N MET A 431 18.11 -15.84 -0.27
CA MET A 431 17.52 -15.81 -1.61
C MET A 431 16.82 -17.15 -1.79
N VAL A 432 15.50 -17.14 -1.92
CA VAL A 432 14.81 -18.24 -2.59
C VAL A 432 15.25 -18.14 -4.05
N THR A 433 16.36 -18.81 -4.35
CA THR A 433 16.81 -19.07 -5.71
C THR A 433 15.79 -19.97 -6.37
N GLU A 434 14.84 -19.39 -7.09
CA GLU A 434 14.18 -20.08 -8.22
C GLU A 434 13.98 -19.07 -9.36
N LEU A 435 15.09 -18.78 -10.05
CA LEU A 435 15.08 -18.48 -11.48
C LEU A 435 16.09 -19.43 -12.13
N ARG A 436 15.60 -20.59 -12.53
CA ARG A 436 16.09 -21.36 -13.68
C ARG A 436 14.89 -21.77 -14.51
#